data_AF-A0A088B2D9-F1
#
_entry.id   AF-A0A088B2D9-F1
#
_cell.length_a   1.000
_cell.length_b   1.000
_cell.length_c   1.000
_cell.angle_alpha   90.00
_cell.angle_beta   90.00
_cell.angle_gamma   90.00
#
_symmetry.space_group_name_H-M   'P 1'
#
loop_
_entity.id
_entity.type
_entity.pdbx_description
1 polymer ?
#
loop_
_entity_poly.entity_id
_entity_poly.type
_entity_poly.pdbx_seq_one_letter_code
_entity_poly.pdbx_strand_id
1 'polypeptide(L)' 'MSADTEKHRALLAALKDAQGKGDGSFERAVTDAFEHVFEHLGRLNDHVSLGGPDGGDPHLKPGESATLR' A
#
# COMPACT_ATOMS: atom_id res chain seq x y z
N MET A 1 7.50 6.62 3.38
CA MET A 1 7.70 5.23 2.91
C MET A 1 8.25 4.28 3.99
N SER A 2 9.18 4.69 4.88
CA SER A 2 9.77 3.78 5.89
C SER A 2 8.84 3.35 7.05
N ALA A 3 7.80 4.14 7.37
CA ALA A 3 6.88 3.86 8.48
C ALA A 3 5.85 2.74 8.16
N ASP A 4 5.47 2.62 6.89
CA ASP A 4 4.55 1.59 6.39
C ASP A 4 5.18 0.19 6.50
N THR A 5 6.49 0.10 6.26
CA THR A 5 7.25 -1.14 6.32
C THR A 5 7.39 -1.69 7.75
N GLU A 6 7.47 -0.81 8.75
CA GLU A 6 7.51 -1.21 10.16
C GLU A 6 6.14 -1.70 10.65
N LYS A 7 5.07 -0.99 10.28
CA LYS A 7 3.69 -1.39 10.58
C LYS A 7 3.35 -2.74 9.94
N HIS A 8 3.79 -2.98 8.71
CA HIS A 8 3.60 -4.27 8.04
C HIS A 8 4.31 -5.42 8.77
N ARG A 9 5.55 -5.21 9.26
CA ARG A 9 6.27 -6.22 10.06
C ARG A 9 5.55 -6.52 11.38
N ALA A 10 5.02 -5.51 12.04
CA ALA A 10 4.27 -5.67 13.28
C ALA A 10 2.97 -6.49 13.06
N LEU A 11 2.24 -6.21 11.98
CA LEU A 11 1.02 -6.96 11.62
C LEU A 11 1.31 -8.43 11.30
N LEU A 12 2.39 -8.71 10.55
CA LEU A 12 2.82 -10.08 10.28
C LEU A 12 3.26 -10.82 11.55
N ALA A 13 3.95 -10.13 12.46
CA ALA A 13 4.34 -10.70 13.74
C ALA A 13 3.10 -11.03 14.59
N ALA A 14 2.10 -10.14 14.63
CA ALA A 14 0.86 -10.35 15.36
C ALA A 14 0.05 -11.54 14.81
N LEU A 15 -0.04 -11.68 13.49
CA LEU A 15 -0.68 -12.85 12.87
C LEU A 15 0.00 -14.17 13.25
N LYS A 16 1.33 -14.19 13.24
CA LYS A 16 2.11 -15.38 13.59
C LYS A 16 2.00 -15.71 15.08
N ASP A 17 2.02 -14.71 15.94
CA ASP A 17 1.84 -14.90 17.39
C ASP A 17 0.42 -15.39 17.72
N ALA A 18 -0.60 -14.89 17.03
CA ALA A 18 -1.99 -15.25 17.26
C ALA A 18 -2.39 -16.63 16.70
N GLN A 19 -1.57 -17.21 15.81
CA GLN A 19 -1.90 -18.44 15.11
C GLN A 19 -2.10 -19.62 16.08
N GLY A 20 -3.27 -20.25 16.02
CA GLY A 20 -3.57 -21.46 16.79
C GLY A 20 -3.91 -21.24 18.27
N LYS A 21 -3.97 -19.98 18.75
CA LYS A 21 -4.34 -19.71 20.15
C LYS A 21 -5.83 -19.91 20.46
N GLY A 22 -6.71 -19.76 19.46
CA GLY A 22 -8.15 -20.05 19.60
C GLY A 22 -8.94 -19.12 20.52
N ASP A 23 -8.34 -17.98 20.92
CA ASP A 23 -8.95 -17.00 21.83
C ASP A 23 -9.56 -15.77 21.12
N GLY A 24 -9.57 -15.75 19.78
CA GLY A 24 -10.03 -14.61 18.98
C GLY A 24 -8.91 -13.65 18.58
N SER A 25 -7.68 -13.81 19.10
CA SER A 25 -6.54 -12.97 18.72
C SER A 25 -6.21 -13.02 17.24
N PHE A 26 -6.46 -14.16 16.58
CA PHE A 26 -6.12 -14.35 15.17
C PHE A 26 -7.07 -13.53 14.29
N GLU A 27 -8.37 -13.63 14.54
CA GLU A 27 -9.42 -12.88 13.88
C GLU A 27 -9.17 -11.38 14.04
N ARG A 28 -8.81 -10.94 15.25
CA ARG A 28 -8.43 -9.54 15.53
C ARG A 28 -7.22 -9.11 14.68
N ALA A 29 -6.14 -9.88 14.70
CA ALA A 29 -4.92 -9.57 13.95
C ALA A 29 -5.17 -9.55 12.43
N VAL A 30 -6.05 -10.41 11.92
CA VAL A 30 -6.47 -10.41 10.52
C VAL A 30 -7.26 -9.15 10.18
N THR A 31 -8.22 -8.75 11.02
CA THR A 31 -8.98 -7.50 10.81
C THR A 31 -8.06 -6.29 10.77
N ASP A 32 -7.14 -6.17 11.73
CA ASP A 32 -6.19 -5.05 11.79
C ASP A 32 -5.25 -5.02 10.57
N ALA A 33 -4.83 -6.20 10.08
CA ALA A 33 -4.00 -6.30 8.88
C ALA A 33 -4.76 -5.85 7.62
N PHE A 34 -6.01 -6.27 7.45
CA PHE A 34 -6.84 -5.85 6.32
C PHE A 34 -7.18 -4.37 6.35
N GLU A 35 -7.49 -3.80 7.52
CA GLU A 35 -7.72 -2.37 7.67
C GLU A 35 -6.50 -1.57 7.18
N HIS A 36 -5.30 -2.00 7.56
CA HIS A 36 -4.07 -1.35 7.09
C HIS A 36 -3.88 -1.46 5.57
N VAL A 37 -4.16 -2.62 4.98
CA VAL A 37 -4.10 -2.80 3.51
C VAL A 37 -5.09 -1.89 2.81
N PHE A 38 -6.34 -1.80 3.28
CA PHE A 38 -7.34 -0.91 2.68
C PHE A 38 -6.99 0.56 2.85
N GLU A 39 -6.47 0.97 4.00
CA GLU A 39 -5.92 2.32 4.20
C GLU A 39 -4.80 2.61 3.18
N HIS A 40 -3.88 1.65 3.00
CA HIS A 40 -2.77 1.81 2.08
C HIS A 40 -3.24 1.92 0.62
N LEU A 41 -4.17 1.05 0.20
CA LEU A 41 -4.78 1.09 -1.14
C LEU A 41 -5.58 2.38 -1.36
N GLY A 42 -6.31 2.86 -0.34
CA GLY A 42 -7.03 4.12 -0.37
C GLY A 42 -6.07 5.30 -0.60
N ARG A 43 -4.98 5.36 0.16
CA ARG A 43 -3.94 6.39 -0.04
C ARG A 43 -3.30 6.33 -1.42
N LEU A 44 -3.05 5.14 -1.97
CA LEU A 44 -2.54 4.97 -3.34
C LEU A 44 -3.53 5.53 -4.36
N ASN A 45 -4.82 5.22 -4.23
CA ASN A 45 -5.86 5.70 -5.13
C ASN A 45 -6.08 7.21 -5.02
N ASP A 46 -6.03 7.76 -3.81
CA ASP A 46 -6.04 9.21 -3.57
C ASP A 46 -4.77 9.88 -4.12
N HIS A 47 -3.60 9.25 -4.04
CA HIS A 47 -2.37 9.76 -4.66
C HIS A 47 -2.46 9.78 -6.20
N VAL A 48 -3.11 8.77 -6.80
CA VAL A 48 -3.41 8.74 -8.24
C VAL A 48 -4.45 9.80 -8.61
N SER A 49 -5.39 10.13 -7.71
CA SER A 49 -6.44 11.13 -7.93
C SER A 49 -5.99 12.58 -7.63
N LEU A 50 -5.02 12.78 -6.74
CA LEU A 50 -4.29 14.03 -6.48
C LEU A 50 -3.15 14.27 -7.48
N GLY A 51 -2.82 13.25 -8.28
CA GLY A 51 -2.19 13.44 -9.56
C GLY A 51 -3.15 14.17 -10.48
N GLY A 52 -3.08 15.51 -10.50
CA GLY A 52 -3.43 16.27 -11.70
C GLY A 52 -2.67 15.72 -12.93
N PRO A 53 -2.84 16.30 -14.13
CA PRO A 53 -2.34 15.76 -15.41
C PRO A 53 -0.80 15.69 -15.57
N ASP A 54 -0.07 15.50 -14.48
CA ASP A 54 1.36 15.22 -14.36
C ASP A 54 1.58 13.89 -13.59
N GLY A 55 0.63 12.96 -13.68
CA GLY A 55 0.93 11.54 -13.48
C GLY A 55 1.83 11.11 -14.63
N GLY A 56 3.15 11.14 -14.40
CA GLY A 56 4.18 11.08 -15.43
C GLY A 56 4.01 9.97 -16.48
N ASP A 57 3.36 10.32 -17.58
CA ASP A 57 3.98 10.16 -18.89
C ASP A 57 5.12 11.19 -18.93
N PRO A 58 6.37 10.84 -19.27
CA PRO A 58 7.37 11.86 -19.54
C PRO A 58 6.82 12.69 -20.71
N HIS A 59 6.25 13.86 -20.40
CA HIS A 59 5.87 14.83 -21.41
C HIS A 59 7.11 15.05 -22.27
N LEU A 60 7.09 14.49 -23.48
CA LEU A 60 8.13 14.69 -24.46
C LEU A 60 8.28 16.20 -24.62
N LYS A 61 9.48 16.71 -24.35
CA LYS A 61 9.77 18.12 -24.56
C LYS A 61 9.43 18.46 -26.01
N PRO A 62 8.98 19.68 -26.33
CA PRO A 62 8.63 20.05 -27.70
C PRO A 62 9.80 19.72 -28.65
N GLY A 63 9.64 18.68 -29.48
CA GLY A 63 10.67 18.18 -30.40
C GLY A 63 11.20 16.76 -30.11
N GLU A 64 10.74 16.08 -29.07
CA GLU A 64 11.20 14.72 -28.75
C GLU A 64 10.21 13.68 -29.30
N SER A 65 10.70 12.75 -30.12
CA SER A 65 9.87 11.68 -30.72
C SER A 65 9.79 10.48 -29.78
N ALA A 66 8.57 10.01 -29.51
CA ALA A 66 8.29 8.79 -28.74
C ALA A 66 8.93 7.58 -29.44
N THR A 67 10.10 7.15 -28.98
CA THR A 67 10.61 5.83 -29.38
C THR A 67 10.02 4.80 -28.42
N LEU A 68 9.07 4.04 -28.96
CA LEU A 68 8.44 2.88 -28.31
C LEU A 68 9.55 1.97 -27.74
N ARG A 69 9.55 1.74 -26.43
CA ARG A 69 10.34 0.67 -25.78
C ARG A 69 9.40 -0.38 -25.23
#